data_AF-A0A925I6E9-F1
#
_entry.id   AF-A0A925I6E9-F1
#
_cell.length_a   1.000
_cell.length_b   1.000
_cell.length_c   1.000
_cell.angle_alpha   90.00
_cell.angle_beta   90.00
_cell.angle_gamma   90.00
#
_symmetry.space_group_name_H-M   'P 1'
#
loop_
_entity.id
_entity.type
_entity.pdbx_description
1 polymer ?
#
loop_
_entity_poly.entity_id
_entity_poly.type
_entity_poly.pdbx_seq_one_letter_code
_entity_poly.pdbx_strand_id
1 'polypeptide(L)'
;MKPATSTHVVALALCASLVALPALVAAEDIDIFTGASAGASINPRILVVLDNTSNWARQSQQWPGGLQQGQSEARALRTVLGGIGNNINLGVMEYVTDGTANDDGGFIRFAVKSMDTANKADLSGRLTTIYDNVNGTHEKRNANTPYGNLMYDAYNYYAGAAAYSPSGAVNAERADAAGYTTNYSQFASPLSAENSCGKTFIIFIGNPNSSGPSADSAANTAALGALGGVTTQLGLPNFAVQNVTTSSHVGNTEACYASAAAAASGMTPFDAQCATHTQGCAIGGPVANTAPIACPSGSVAYTVIQTVTTPATTTPGTPVVGAPIFT
;
A
#
# COMPACT_ATOMS: atom_id res chain seq x y z
N MET A 1 38.35 5.96 -62.57
CA MET A 1 37.04 5.91 -61.88
C MET A 1 37.25 5.19 -60.55
N LYS A 2 37.21 5.92 -59.43
CA LYS A 2 37.30 5.36 -58.06
C LYS A 2 36.01 5.77 -57.33
N PRO A 3 35.19 4.83 -56.82
CA PRO A 3 34.06 5.19 -55.98
C PRO A 3 34.60 5.35 -54.54
N ALA A 4 34.49 6.55 -54.00
CA ALA A 4 34.95 6.86 -52.64
C ALA A 4 33.94 7.78 -51.94
N THR A 5 32.69 7.32 -51.77
CA THR A 5 31.65 8.10 -51.07
C THR A 5 30.60 7.24 -50.36
N SER A 6 30.81 5.92 -50.17
CA SER A 6 29.77 5.07 -49.56
C SER A 6 29.96 4.83 -48.05
N THR A 7 31.17 4.93 -47.53
CA THR A 7 31.47 4.49 -46.15
C THR A 7 31.10 5.50 -45.06
N HIS A 8 31.10 6.80 -45.36
CA HIS A 8 30.80 7.85 -44.37
C HIS A 8 29.30 8.07 -44.12
N VAL A 9 28.45 7.76 -45.11
CA VAL A 9 26.99 7.90 -44.98
C VAL A 9 26.41 6.79 -44.10
N VAL A 10 26.96 5.57 -44.19
CA VAL A 10 26.54 4.44 -43.34
C VAL A 10 26.94 4.66 -41.88
N ALA A 11 28.12 5.22 -41.62
CA ALA A 11 28.58 5.52 -40.26
C ALA A 11 27.73 6.61 -39.57
N LEU A 12 27.29 7.64 -40.31
CA LEU A 12 26.43 8.69 -39.76
C LEU A 12 25.01 8.18 -39.44
N ALA A 13 24.47 7.30 -40.29
CA ALA A 13 23.16 6.68 -40.09
C ALA A 13 23.15 5.71 -38.90
N LEU A 14 24.26 5.00 -38.65
CA LEU A 14 24.39 4.08 -37.51
C LEU A 14 24.56 4.82 -36.17
N CYS A 15 25.20 5.99 -36.16
CA CYS A 15 25.30 6.81 -34.94
C CYS A 15 24.00 7.54 -34.60
N ALA A 16 23.20 7.93 -35.62
CA ALA A 16 21.90 8.57 -35.41
C ALA A 16 20.83 7.61 -34.85
N SER A 17 20.91 6.31 -35.17
CA SER A 17 19.98 5.30 -34.61
C SER A 17 20.25 4.93 -33.16
N LEU A 18 21.45 5.21 -32.62
CA LEU A 18 21.80 5.02 -31.22
C LEU A 18 21.34 6.17 -30.30
N VAL A 19 20.96 7.32 -30.86
CA VAL A 19 20.43 8.48 -30.10
C VAL A 19 18.89 8.48 -30.08
N ALA A 20 18.24 7.71 -30.96
CA ALA A 20 16.78 7.69 -31.13
C ALA A 20 16.06 6.56 -30.36
N LEU A 21 16.74 5.86 -29.46
CA LEU A 21 16.10 4.98 -28.47
C LEU A 21 16.04 5.72 -27.13
N PRO A 22 15.02 6.55 -26.86
CA PRO A 22 14.67 6.77 -25.48
C PRO A 22 14.35 5.38 -24.91
N ALA A 23 15.07 5.01 -23.86
CA ALA A 23 14.72 3.86 -23.05
C ALA A 23 13.23 3.97 -22.71
N LEU A 24 12.43 3.08 -23.29
CA LEU A 24 11.09 2.77 -22.81
C LEU A 24 11.28 2.14 -21.43
N VAL A 25 11.61 2.97 -20.45
CA VAL A 25 11.51 2.63 -19.04
C VAL A 25 10.02 2.57 -18.78
N ALA A 26 9.46 1.38 -18.94
CA ALA A 26 8.23 1.03 -18.28
C ALA A 26 8.49 1.24 -16.79
N ALA A 27 7.88 2.26 -16.20
CA ALA A 27 7.88 2.38 -14.76
C ALA A 27 7.18 1.13 -14.20
N GLU A 28 7.97 0.31 -13.54
CA GLU A 28 7.55 -0.93 -12.92
C GLU A 28 6.70 -0.58 -11.69
N ASP A 29 5.57 -1.26 -11.54
CA ASP A 29 4.68 -1.20 -10.38
C ASP A 29 5.34 -1.84 -9.13
N ILE A 30 6.55 -1.37 -8.78
CA ILE A 30 7.38 -1.74 -7.62
C ILE A 30 8.38 -0.60 -7.24
N ASP A 31 8.49 0.51 -8.00
CA ASP A 31 9.55 1.52 -7.80
C ASP A 31 9.31 2.55 -6.67
N ILE A 32 8.64 2.14 -5.59
CA ILE A 32 8.76 2.84 -4.29
C ILE A 32 10.08 2.49 -3.59
N PHE A 33 10.74 1.39 -3.99
CA PHE A 33 11.98 0.89 -3.36
C PHE A 33 13.22 0.88 -4.27
N THR A 34 13.15 1.43 -5.47
CA THR A 34 14.25 1.36 -6.43
C THR A 34 14.45 2.71 -7.13
N GLY A 35 15.70 3.14 -7.21
CA GLY A 35 16.14 4.37 -7.86
C GLY A 35 16.34 5.56 -6.92
N ALA A 36 17.61 5.80 -6.56
CA ALA A 36 18.07 7.07 -6.01
C ALA A 36 17.44 8.24 -6.78
N SER A 37 16.86 9.21 -6.05
CA SER A 37 16.39 10.46 -6.64
C SER A 37 17.45 10.98 -7.60
N ALA A 38 17.10 11.11 -8.88
CA ALA A 38 18.02 11.57 -9.91
C ALA A 38 18.56 12.95 -9.55
N GLY A 39 19.73 12.99 -8.91
CA GLY A 39 20.61 14.16 -8.75
C GLY A 39 20.06 15.41 -8.05
N ALA A 40 18.78 15.49 -7.69
CA ALA A 40 18.18 16.69 -7.09
C ALA A 40 17.92 16.46 -5.60
N SER A 41 18.44 17.37 -4.77
CA SER A 41 18.21 17.49 -3.33
C SER A 41 16.75 17.86 -2.97
N ILE A 42 15.76 17.40 -3.75
CA ILE A 42 14.34 17.70 -3.57
C ILE A 42 13.67 16.48 -2.96
N ASN A 43 13.13 16.65 -1.76
CA ASN A 43 12.37 15.61 -1.07
C ASN A 43 11.19 15.12 -1.94
N PRO A 44 10.95 13.79 -2.04
CA PRO A 44 9.73 13.28 -2.66
C PRO A 44 8.50 13.80 -1.93
N ARG A 45 7.40 13.93 -2.69
CA ARG A 45 6.08 14.32 -2.19
C ARG A 45 5.17 13.12 -2.22
N ILE A 46 4.54 12.84 -1.08
CA ILE A 46 3.60 11.75 -0.93
C ILE A 46 2.28 12.34 -0.45
N LEU A 47 1.20 12.13 -1.21
CA LEU A 47 -0.15 12.38 -0.74
C LEU A 47 -0.80 11.04 -0.42
N VAL A 48 -1.14 10.84 0.86
CA VAL A 48 -1.97 9.71 1.25
C VAL A 48 -3.42 10.15 1.11
N VAL A 49 -4.19 9.42 0.30
CA VAL A 49 -5.62 9.66 0.12
C VAL A 49 -6.37 8.57 0.86
N LEU A 50 -7.10 8.95 1.92
CA LEU A 50 -7.84 8.04 2.79
C LEU A 50 -9.33 8.04 2.43
N ASP A 51 -9.87 6.85 2.21
CA ASP A 51 -11.29 6.63 2.01
C ASP A 51 -12.03 6.53 3.36
N ASN A 52 -12.56 7.66 3.82
CA ASN A 52 -13.34 7.77 5.04
C ASN A 52 -14.83 7.41 4.88
N THR A 53 -15.21 6.54 3.93
CA THR A 53 -16.61 6.16 3.67
C THR A 53 -17.13 4.98 4.54
N SER A 54 -17.94 4.08 3.96
CA SER A 54 -18.89 3.16 4.60
C SER A 54 -18.33 2.24 5.69
N ASN A 55 -17.06 1.89 5.58
CA ASN A 55 -16.38 0.94 6.43
C ASN A 55 -15.50 1.60 7.49
N TRP A 56 -15.40 2.93 7.47
CA TRP A 56 -14.49 3.72 8.31
C TRP A 56 -14.58 3.36 9.79
N ALA A 57 -15.80 3.28 10.30
CA ALA A 57 -16.10 2.97 11.69
C ALA A 57 -16.57 1.52 11.91
N ARG A 58 -16.28 0.60 10.98
CA ARG A 58 -16.64 -0.82 11.12
C ARG A 58 -15.47 -1.62 11.67
N GLN A 59 -15.77 -2.61 12.52
CA GLN A 59 -14.81 -3.60 13.02
C GLN A 59 -14.81 -4.89 12.18
N SER A 60 -15.57 -4.94 11.09
CA SER A 60 -15.78 -6.16 10.29
C SER A 60 -14.54 -6.61 9.50
N GLN A 61 -13.50 -5.79 9.37
CA GLN A 61 -12.23 -6.23 8.78
C GLN A 61 -11.31 -6.98 9.76
N GLN A 62 -11.74 -7.17 11.02
CA GLN A 62 -11.05 -7.98 12.03
C GLN A 62 -9.60 -7.54 12.30
N TRP A 63 -9.34 -6.23 12.30
CA TRP A 63 -8.01 -5.71 12.58
C TRP A 63 -7.51 -6.13 13.98
N PRO A 64 -6.19 -6.41 14.13
CA PRO A 64 -5.62 -6.75 15.43
C PRO A 64 -5.91 -5.69 16.49
N GLY A 65 -6.43 -6.14 17.63
CA GLY A 65 -6.83 -5.29 18.75
C GLY A 65 -8.28 -4.80 18.72
N GLY A 66 -9.12 -5.33 17.82
CA GLY A 66 -10.54 -4.97 17.74
C GLY A 66 -10.78 -3.55 17.23
N LEU A 67 -9.81 -3.00 16.50
CA LEU A 67 -9.90 -1.65 15.97
C LEU A 67 -10.84 -1.57 14.77
N GLN A 68 -11.48 -0.41 14.62
CA GLN A 68 -12.20 -0.06 13.41
C GLN A 68 -11.21 0.27 12.27
N GLN A 69 -11.67 0.29 11.02
CA GLN A 69 -10.82 0.59 9.87
C GLN A 69 -10.03 1.90 10.04
N GLY A 70 -10.72 3.03 10.23
CA GLY A 70 -10.07 4.35 10.31
C GLY A 70 -9.10 4.45 11.49
N GLN A 71 -9.39 3.75 12.59
CA GLN A 71 -8.45 3.65 13.72
C GLN A 71 -7.19 2.86 13.34
N SER A 72 -7.35 1.79 12.55
CA SER A 72 -6.24 0.97 12.08
C SER A 72 -5.37 1.71 11.08
N GLU A 73 -5.97 2.43 10.13
CA GLU A 73 -5.27 3.27 9.17
C GLU A 73 -4.53 4.42 9.86
N ALA A 74 -5.18 5.14 10.77
CA ALA A 74 -4.56 6.21 11.54
C ALA A 74 -3.39 5.69 12.40
N ARG A 75 -3.54 4.52 13.04
CA ARG A 75 -2.46 3.86 13.79
C ARG A 75 -1.29 3.47 12.88
N ALA A 76 -1.58 2.92 11.70
CA ALA A 76 -0.56 2.52 10.73
C ALA A 76 0.23 3.74 10.25
N LEU A 77 -0.44 4.82 9.85
CA LEU A 77 0.21 6.06 9.45
C LEU A 77 1.07 6.64 10.59
N ARG A 78 0.56 6.71 11.82
CA ARG A 78 1.35 7.16 12.99
C ARG A 78 2.60 6.32 13.21
N THR A 79 2.52 5.00 12.97
CA THR A 79 3.67 4.10 13.07
C THR A 79 4.71 4.44 12.01
N VAL A 80 4.28 4.67 10.76
CA VAL A 80 5.17 5.09 9.66
C VAL A 80 5.82 6.45 9.96
N LEU A 81 5.07 7.41 10.50
CA LEU A 81 5.59 8.74 10.87
C LEU A 81 6.78 8.68 11.85
N GLY A 82 6.78 7.69 12.74
CA GLY A 82 7.88 7.46 13.67
C GLY A 82 9.18 7.03 13.00
N GLY A 83 9.10 6.42 11.81
CA GLY A 83 10.24 5.87 11.07
C GLY A 83 10.77 6.74 9.92
N ILE A 84 9.99 7.70 9.41
CA ILE A 84 10.42 8.55 8.28
C ILE A 84 11.24 9.76 8.75
N GLY A 85 12.16 10.26 7.93
CA GLY A 85 12.94 11.48 8.20
C GLY A 85 12.31 12.75 7.64
N ASN A 86 13.00 13.89 7.76
CA ASN A 86 12.63 15.16 7.12
C ASN A 86 13.03 15.21 5.63
N ASN A 87 13.45 14.08 5.06
CA ASN A 87 13.79 13.88 3.66
C ASN A 87 12.57 13.51 2.81
N ILE A 88 11.36 13.56 3.36
CA ILE A 88 10.09 13.26 2.70
C ILE A 88 9.10 14.38 3.02
N ASN A 89 8.33 14.78 2.01
CA ASN A 89 7.16 15.62 2.20
C ASN A 89 5.91 14.75 2.17
N LEU A 90 5.06 14.85 3.19
CA LEU A 90 3.86 14.02 3.33
C LEU A 90 2.63 14.88 3.55
N GLY A 91 1.53 14.53 2.89
CA GLY A 91 0.21 15.11 3.04
C GLY A 91 -0.86 14.05 3.19
N VAL A 92 -2.04 14.44 3.66
CA VAL A 92 -3.22 13.59 3.77
C VAL A 92 -4.45 14.30 3.18
N MET A 93 -5.21 13.58 2.36
CA MET A 93 -6.49 14.00 1.79
C MET A 93 -7.57 12.98 2.13
N GLU A 94 -8.79 13.46 2.38
CA GLU A 94 -10.00 12.68 2.73
C GLU A 94 -11.20 13.25 1.96
N TYR A 95 -12.33 12.53 1.88
CA TYR A 95 -13.56 13.13 1.37
C TYR A 95 -14.08 14.22 2.30
N VAL A 96 -14.69 15.25 1.71
CA VAL A 96 -15.46 16.26 2.44
C VAL A 96 -16.62 15.63 3.24
N THR A 97 -16.91 16.15 4.43
CA THR A 97 -17.88 15.57 5.35
C THR A 97 -19.06 16.49 5.71
N ASP A 98 -18.92 17.81 5.53
CA ASP A 98 -19.98 18.78 5.89
C ASP A 98 -20.90 19.13 4.71
N GLY A 99 -20.61 18.58 3.53
CA GLY A 99 -21.39 18.79 2.32
C GLY A 99 -22.63 17.90 2.19
N THR A 100 -23.29 18.03 1.06
CA THR A 100 -24.39 17.19 0.60
C THR A 100 -23.88 15.84 0.08
N ALA A 101 -24.81 14.95 -0.27
CA ALA A 101 -24.50 13.66 -0.90
C ALA A 101 -23.86 13.79 -2.30
N ASN A 102 -23.84 14.97 -2.90
CA ASN A 102 -23.20 15.22 -4.20
C ASN A 102 -21.80 15.87 -4.08
N ASP A 103 -21.43 16.30 -2.88
CA ASP A 103 -20.11 16.87 -2.60
C ASP A 103 -19.13 15.72 -2.34
N ASP A 104 -18.66 15.12 -3.43
CA ASP A 104 -17.78 13.93 -3.43
C ASP A 104 -16.31 14.27 -3.69
N GLY A 105 -15.93 15.52 -3.43
CA GLY A 105 -14.56 16.00 -3.57
C GLY A 105 -13.69 15.69 -2.35
N GLY A 106 -12.40 16.01 -2.49
CA GLY A 106 -11.40 15.86 -1.44
C GLY A 106 -11.18 17.15 -0.65
N PHE A 107 -10.83 17.03 0.63
CA PHE A 107 -10.22 18.11 1.39
C PHE A 107 -8.84 17.71 1.90
N ILE A 108 -7.99 18.71 2.10
CA ILE A 108 -6.65 18.52 2.66
C ILE A 108 -6.76 18.44 4.18
N ARG A 109 -6.65 17.21 4.71
CA ARG A 109 -6.55 16.95 6.16
C ARG A 109 -5.22 17.46 6.70
N PHE A 110 -4.16 17.32 5.92
CA PHE A 110 -2.82 17.83 6.22
C PHE A 110 -2.08 18.13 4.90
N ALA A 111 -1.60 19.35 4.71
CA ALA A 111 -0.95 19.72 3.46
C ALA A 111 0.40 19.02 3.31
N VAL A 112 0.83 18.79 2.07
CA VAL A 112 2.14 18.17 1.78
C VAL A 112 3.26 19.09 2.28
N LYS A 113 3.87 18.70 3.41
CA LYS A 113 4.92 19.45 4.10
C LYS A 113 6.09 18.52 4.43
N SER A 114 7.29 19.09 4.60
CA SER A 114 8.45 18.34 5.09
C SER A 114 8.19 17.73 6.46
N MET A 115 8.54 16.47 6.67
CA MET A 115 8.34 15.75 7.93
C MET A 115 9.40 16.10 8.98
N ASP A 116 9.54 17.39 9.26
CA ASP A 116 10.24 17.90 10.43
C ASP A 116 9.48 17.58 11.74
N THR A 117 10.09 17.91 12.88
CA THR A 117 9.53 17.62 14.20
C THR A 117 8.16 18.26 14.42
N ALA A 118 7.94 19.49 13.94
CA ALA A 118 6.68 20.20 14.16
C ALA A 118 5.56 19.61 13.29
N ASN A 119 5.85 19.37 12.01
CA ASN A 119 4.90 18.81 11.06
C ASN A 119 4.51 17.36 11.40
N LYS A 120 5.47 16.56 11.90
CA LYS A 120 5.18 15.22 12.44
C LYS A 120 4.24 15.27 13.64
N ALA A 121 4.46 16.22 14.55
CA ALA A 121 3.61 16.38 15.72
C ALA A 121 2.18 16.80 15.33
N ASP A 122 2.03 17.76 14.41
CA ASP A 122 0.73 18.20 13.89
C ASP A 122 -0.01 17.06 13.18
N LEU A 123 0.65 16.38 12.24
CA LEU A 123 0.04 15.25 11.55
C LEU A 123 -0.30 14.09 12.51
N SER A 124 0.57 13.77 13.47
CA SER A 124 0.24 12.77 14.50
C SER A 124 -0.95 13.19 15.36
N GLY A 125 -1.10 14.49 15.65
CA GLY A 125 -2.27 15.04 16.35
C GLY A 125 -3.55 14.83 15.55
N ARG A 126 -3.55 15.16 14.26
CA ARG A 126 -4.69 14.98 13.36
C ARG A 126 -5.10 13.51 13.18
N LEU A 127 -4.12 12.62 13.10
CA LEU A 127 -4.35 11.16 13.07
C LEU A 127 -4.88 10.65 14.42
N THR A 128 -4.50 11.28 15.54
CA THR A 128 -5.09 10.98 16.85
C THR A 128 -6.56 11.41 16.91
N THR A 129 -6.90 12.58 16.35
CA THR A 129 -8.31 13.01 16.21
C THR A 129 -9.14 11.99 15.43
N ILE A 130 -8.61 11.43 14.32
CA ILE A 130 -9.28 10.35 13.58
C ILE A 130 -9.46 9.12 14.47
N TYR A 131 -8.38 8.69 15.12
CA TYR A 131 -8.36 7.48 15.94
C TYR A 131 -9.39 7.54 17.08
N ASP A 132 -9.48 8.67 17.77
CA ASP A 132 -10.37 8.86 18.91
C ASP A 132 -11.82 9.12 18.49
N ASN A 133 -12.03 9.69 17.29
CA ASN A 133 -13.35 10.13 16.82
C ASN A 133 -13.82 9.45 15.53
N VAL A 134 -13.41 8.21 15.26
CA VAL A 134 -13.72 7.50 14.00
C VAL A 134 -15.24 7.40 13.69
N ASN A 135 -16.09 7.53 14.71
CA ASN A 135 -17.56 7.53 14.58
C ASN A 135 -18.17 8.93 14.38
N GLY A 136 -17.36 9.99 14.44
CA GLY A 136 -17.81 11.38 14.33
C GLY A 136 -18.36 11.70 12.95
N THR A 137 -19.41 12.53 12.90
CA THR A 137 -20.05 12.97 11.65
C THR A 137 -19.08 13.70 10.72
N HIS A 138 -18.11 14.42 11.29
CA HIS A 138 -17.08 15.15 10.54
C HIS A 138 -15.90 14.27 10.10
N GLU A 139 -15.82 13.01 10.55
CA GLU A 139 -14.77 12.07 10.17
C GLU A 139 -15.22 11.09 9.09
N LYS A 140 -16.52 10.99 8.81
CA LYS A 140 -17.09 9.89 8.02
C LYS A 140 -17.95 10.41 6.86
N ARG A 141 -17.68 9.88 5.67
CA ARG A 141 -18.50 10.05 4.47
C ARG A 141 -19.51 8.90 4.32
N ASN A 142 -20.58 9.17 3.58
CA ASN A 142 -21.59 8.17 3.25
C ASN A 142 -21.05 7.07 2.34
N ALA A 143 -21.79 5.96 2.28
CA ALA A 143 -21.50 4.86 1.38
C ALA A 143 -21.80 5.20 -0.10
N ASN A 144 -21.28 4.39 -1.01
CA ASN A 144 -21.46 4.54 -2.45
C ASN A 144 -20.93 5.87 -3.00
N THR A 145 -19.89 6.43 -2.38
CA THR A 145 -19.23 7.64 -2.90
C THR A 145 -18.25 7.26 -4.02
N PRO A 146 -18.34 7.90 -5.21
CA PRO A 146 -17.47 7.62 -6.34
C PRO A 146 -16.04 8.15 -6.10
N TYR A 147 -15.03 7.40 -6.55
CA TYR A 147 -13.62 7.75 -6.37
C TYR A 147 -13.12 8.82 -7.34
N GLY A 148 -13.78 8.99 -8.49
CA GLY A 148 -13.30 9.87 -9.55
C GLY A 148 -13.27 11.34 -9.15
N ASN A 149 -14.23 11.83 -8.36
CA ASN A 149 -14.21 13.22 -7.86
C ASN A 149 -13.12 13.44 -6.80
N LEU A 150 -12.84 12.44 -5.96
CA LEU A 150 -11.72 12.49 -5.02
C LEU A 150 -10.38 12.51 -5.73
N MET A 151 -10.19 11.65 -6.74
CA MET A 151 -8.94 11.62 -7.52
C MET A 151 -8.80 12.85 -8.41
N TYR A 152 -9.91 13.41 -8.89
CA TYR A 152 -9.91 14.71 -9.56
C TYR A 152 -9.39 15.82 -8.63
N ASP A 153 -9.78 15.83 -7.36
CA ASP A 153 -9.24 16.78 -6.38
C ASP A 153 -7.79 16.48 -5.97
N ALA A 154 -7.38 15.22 -5.93
CA ALA A 154 -5.96 14.88 -5.76
C ALA A 154 -5.11 15.47 -6.90
N TYR A 155 -5.59 15.41 -8.14
CA TYR A 155 -4.96 16.10 -9.28
C TYR A 155 -5.00 17.63 -9.09
N ASN A 156 -6.17 18.20 -8.79
CA ASN A 156 -6.33 19.65 -8.62
C ASN A 156 -5.46 20.21 -7.50
N TYR A 157 -5.21 19.44 -6.44
CA TYR A 157 -4.31 19.83 -5.37
C TYR A 157 -2.88 20.06 -5.90
N TYR A 158 -2.34 19.11 -6.67
CA TYR A 158 -1.03 19.27 -7.30
C TYR A 158 -1.03 20.31 -8.43
N ALA A 159 -2.14 20.50 -9.14
CA ALA A 159 -2.28 21.56 -10.14
C ALA A 159 -2.46 22.97 -9.53
N GLY A 160 -2.78 23.06 -8.23
CA GLY A 160 -3.16 24.32 -7.58
C GLY A 160 -4.48 24.88 -8.11
N ALA A 161 -5.37 24.00 -8.55
CA ALA A 161 -6.66 24.33 -9.16
C ALA A 161 -7.80 24.44 -8.12
N ALA A 162 -9.00 24.74 -8.59
CA ALA A 162 -10.18 24.80 -7.75
C ALA A 162 -10.53 23.41 -7.21
N ALA A 163 -11.02 23.36 -5.97
CA ALA A 163 -11.60 22.14 -5.41
C ALA A 163 -12.94 21.83 -6.09
N TYR A 164 -13.26 20.55 -6.24
CA TYR A 164 -14.52 20.09 -6.82
C TYR A 164 -15.70 20.45 -5.92
N SER A 165 -15.57 20.15 -4.62
CA SER A 165 -16.60 20.46 -3.64
C SER A 165 -16.55 21.92 -3.21
N PRO A 166 -17.70 22.55 -2.91
CA PRO A 166 -17.74 23.92 -2.44
C PRO A 166 -17.05 24.04 -1.07
N SER A 167 -16.54 25.24 -0.75
CA SER A 167 -15.86 25.48 0.54
C SER A 167 -16.71 25.17 1.75
N GLY A 168 -18.04 25.32 1.66
CA GLY A 168 -18.99 24.96 2.72
C GLY A 168 -19.11 23.47 3.01
N ALA A 169 -18.62 22.60 2.12
CA ALA A 169 -18.55 21.16 2.35
C ALA A 169 -17.32 20.75 3.20
N VAL A 170 -16.34 21.64 3.32
CA VAL A 170 -15.09 21.39 4.05
C VAL A 170 -15.24 21.82 5.50
N ASN A 171 -15.02 20.89 6.43
CA ASN A 171 -14.97 21.21 7.85
C ASN A 171 -13.65 21.94 8.19
N ALA A 172 -13.75 23.21 8.57
CA ALA A 172 -12.60 24.06 8.85
C ALA A 172 -11.72 23.57 10.03
N GLU A 173 -12.31 22.88 11.01
CA GLU A 173 -11.59 22.33 12.16
C GLU A 173 -10.81 21.05 11.81
N ARG A 174 -11.14 20.40 10.69
CA ARG A 174 -10.43 19.20 10.20
C ARG A 174 -9.46 19.52 9.08
N ALA A 175 -9.75 20.50 8.25
CA ALA A 175 -8.88 20.89 7.16
C ALA A 175 -7.58 21.55 7.65
N ASP A 176 -6.52 21.39 6.88
CA ASP A 176 -5.30 22.18 7.00
C ASP A 176 -5.38 23.37 6.04
N ALA A 177 -5.52 24.57 6.59
CA ALA A 177 -5.63 25.79 5.81
C ALA A 177 -4.41 26.03 4.90
N ALA A 178 -3.23 25.47 5.23
CA ALA A 178 -2.04 25.56 4.38
C ALA A 178 -2.20 24.80 3.05
N GLY A 179 -3.21 23.93 2.93
CA GLY A 179 -3.56 23.24 1.69
C GLY A 179 -4.29 24.11 0.67
N TYR A 180 -4.56 25.39 0.97
CA TYR A 180 -5.44 26.25 0.20
C TYR A 180 -4.90 27.68 0.02
N THR A 181 -5.11 28.26 -1.17
CA THR A 181 -4.84 29.68 -1.46
C THR A 181 -6.09 30.54 -1.29
N THR A 182 -7.26 29.97 -1.54
CA THR A 182 -8.58 30.56 -1.28
C THR A 182 -9.37 29.61 -0.41
N ASN A 183 -9.97 30.13 0.65
CA ASN A 183 -10.56 29.37 1.75
C ASN A 183 -11.37 28.15 1.28
N TYR A 184 -10.74 26.97 1.34
CA TYR A 184 -11.27 25.66 0.97
C TYR A 184 -11.81 25.50 -0.47
N SER A 185 -11.66 26.50 -1.33
CA SER A 185 -12.18 26.48 -2.72
C SER A 185 -11.07 26.45 -3.77
N GLN A 186 -9.84 26.86 -3.43
CA GLN A 186 -8.69 26.79 -4.33
C GLN A 186 -7.52 26.16 -3.59
N PHE A 187 -6.97 25.09 -4.13
CA PHE A 187 -5.84 24.40 -3.54
C PHE A 187 -4.54 25.22 -3.63
N ALA A 188 -3.69 25.09 -2.62
CA ALA A 188 -2.30 25.54 -2.65
C ALA A 188 -1.42 24.38 -3.10
N SER A 189 -0.96 24.43 -4.34
CA SER A 189 -0.10 23.38 -4.88
C SER A 189 1.19 23.27 -4.06
N PRO A 190 1.63 22.05 -3.70
CA PRO A 190 2.97 21.83 -3.17
C PRO A 190 4.03 21.83 -4.29
N LEU A 191 3.62 21.96 -5.57
CA LEU A 191 4.51 22.09 -6.70
C LEU A 191 4.83 23.56 -6.96
N SER A 192 6.11 23.81 -7.24
CA SER A 192 6.62 25.10 -7.69
C SER A 192 7.59 24.86 -8.85
N ALA A 193 7.92 25.93 -9.59
CA ALA A 193 8.91 25.83 -10.68
C ALA A 193 10.24 25.27 -10.17
N GLU A 194 10.63 25.63 -8.95
CA GLU A 194 11.88 25.27 -8.29
C GLU A 194 11.91 23.83 -7.76
N ASN A 195 10.75 23.20 -7.55
CA ASN A 195 10.67 21.86 -6.96
C ASN A 195 10.01 20.81 -7.88
N SER A 196 9.72 21.19 -9.13
CA SER A 196 9.02 20.38 -10.13
C SER A 196 9.68 19.03 -10.45
N CYS A 197 11.01 18.92 -10.29
CA CYS A 197 11.75 17.69 -10.57
C CYS A 197 11.63 16.60 -9.48
N GLY A 198 11.06 16.91 -8.32
CA GLY A 198 10.85 15.91 -7.25
C GLY A 198 9.81 14.86 -7.65
N LYS A 199 10.01 13.59 -7.27
CA LYS A 199 9.00 12.55 -7.47
C LYS A 199 7.74 12.86 -6.66
N THR A 200 6.57 12.64 -7.26
CA THR A 200 5.26 12.79 -6.64
C THR A 200 4.56 11.43 -6.62
N PHE A 201 4.11 11.02 -5.45
CA PHE A 201 3.40 9.76 -5.23
C PHE A 201 2.03 10.04 -4.63
N ILE A 202 1.04 9.29 -5.07
CA ILE A 202 -0.28 9.21 -4.43
C ILE A 202 -0.42 7.79 -3.91
N ILE A 203 -0.66 7.66 -2.62
CA ILE A 203 -1.00 6.38 -1.99
C ILE A 203 -2.49 6.44 -1.67
N PHE A 204 -3.29 5.72 -2.44
CA PHE A 204 -4.72 5.62 -2.18
C PHE A 204 -5.01 4.41 -1.29
N ILE A 205 -5.63 4.67 -0.15
CA ILE A 205 -6.11 3.63 0.78
C ILE A 205 -7.64 3.60 0.64
N GLY A 206 -8.11 2.69 -0.20
CA GLY A 206 -9.54 2.47 -0.43
C GLY A 206 -10.17 1.67 0.70
N ASN A 207 -11.45 1.94 0.98
CA ASN A 207 -12.21 1.33 2.05
C ASN A 207 -13.58 0.81 1.58
N PRO A 208 -13.64 0.07 0.45
CA PRO A 208 -14.91 -0.40 -0.10
C PRO A 208 -15.55 -1.43 0.83
N ASN A 209 -16.88 -1.38 0.95
CA ASN A 209 -17.68 -2.46 1.53
C ASN A 209 -18.45 -3.21 0.43
N SER A 210 -19.42 -4.05 0.79
CA SER A 210 -20.31 -4.71 -0.18
C SER A 210 -21.14 -3.73 -1.01
N SER A 211 -21.24 -2.46 -0.60
CA SER A 211 -21.86 -1.38 -1.36
C SER A 211 -20.86 -0.64 -2.26
N GLY A 212 -19.56 -0.89 -2.10
CA GLY A 212 -18.47 -0.34 -2.91
C GLY A 212 -18.43 1.19 -3.00
N PRO A 213 -17.46 1.75 -3.73
CA PRO A 213 -17.69 3.01 -4.41
C PRO A 213 -18.75 2.82 -5.51
N SER A 214 -19.55 3.85 -5.79
CA SER A 214 -20.39 3.86 -6.98
C SER A 214 -19.55 4.08 -8.24
N ALA A 215 -20.15 3.86 -9.41
CA ALA A 215 -19.55 4.30 -10.66
C ALA A 215 -19.39 5.83 -10.69
N ASP A 216 -18.34 6.30 -11.36
CA ASP A 216 -18.15 7.73 -11.63
C ASP A 216 -19.23 8.24 -12.59
N SER A 217 -19.62 9.50 -12.43
CA SER A 217 -20.54 10.15 -13.37
C SER A 217 -19.87 10.37 -14.72
N ALA A 218 -20.65 10.39 -15.80
CA ALA A 218 -20.13 10.67 -17.14
C ALA A 218 -19.38 12.02 -17.24
N ALA A 219 -19.82 13.02 -16.47
CA ALA A 219 -19.15 14.31 -16.40
C ALA A 219 -17.76 14.21 -15.74
N ASN A 220 -17.65 13.45 -14.64
CA ASN A 220 -16.36 13.20 -13.98
C ASN A 220 -15.43 12.37 -14.89
N THR A 221 -15.92 11.30 -15.51
CA THR A 221 -15.14 10.50 -16.48
C THR A 221 -14.60 11.40 -17.60
N ALA A 222 -15.43 12.28 -18.16
CA ALA A 222 -15.00 13.20 -19.21
C ALA A 222 -13.95 14.21 -18.71
N ALA A 223 -14.11 14.74 -17.49
CA ALA A 223 -13.15 15.66 -16.89
C ALA A 223 -11.78 15.00 -16.66
N LEU A 224 -11.75 13.78 -16.11
CA LEU A 224 -10.51 13.02 -15.93
C LEU A 224 -9.85 12.67 -17.27
N GLY A 225 -10.64 12.31 -18.29
CA GLY A 225 -10.13 12.06 -19.64
C GLY A 225 -9.53 13.32 -20.28
N ALA A 226 -10.12 14.50 -20.05
CA ALA A 226 -9.61 15.77 -20.54
C ALA A 226 -8.27 16.18 -19.90
N LEU A 227 -7.96 15.66 -18.69
CA LEU A 227 -6.66 15.83 -18.03
C LEU A 227 -5.58 14.87 -18.56
N GLY A 228 -5.88 14.07 -19.59
CA GLY A 228 -4.98 13.07 -20.16
C GLY A 228 -4.97 11.74 -19.39
N GLY A 229 -5.90 11.55 -18.45
CA GLY A 229 -6.03 10.32 -17.68
C GLY A 229 -6.61 9.16 -18.48
N VAL A 230 -6.14 7.95 -18.21
CA VAL A 230 -6.78 6.72 -18.70
C VAL A 230 -7.96 6.41 -17.76
N THR A 231 -9.18 6.55 -18.27
CA THR A 231 -10.41 6.34 -17.48
C THR A 231 -10.93 4.91 -17.53
N THR A 232 -10.10 3.96 -17.96
CA THR A 232 -10.43 2.54 -17.87
C THR A 232 -10.40 2.14 -16.41
N GLN A 233 -11.40 1.34 -15.99
CA GLN A 233 -11.46 0.84 -14.62
C GLN A 233 -10.15 0.12 -14.23
N LEU A 234 -9.56 0.52 -13.11
CA LEU A 234 -8.41 -0.17 -12.55
C LEU A 234 -8.83 -1.58 -12.14
N GLY A 235 -8.18 -2.58 -12.72
CA GLY A 235 -8.32 -3.97 -12.28
C GLY A 235 -7.71 -4.11 -10.89
N LEU A 236 -8.51 -4.48 -9.89
CA LEU A 236 -7.94 -4.87 -8.60
C LEU A 236 -7.19 -6.19 -8.77
N PRO A 237 -5.97 -6.33 -8.21
CA PRO A 237 -5.28 -7.61 -8.23
C PRO A 237 -6.17 -8.71 -7.65
N ASN A 238 -6.26 -9.85 -8.33
CA ASN A 238 -6.89 -11.02 -7.74
C ASN A 238 -6.02 -11.51 -6.59
N PHE A 239 -6.49 -11.36 -5.36
CA PHE A 239 -5.82 -11.93 -4.19
C PHE A 239 -6.21 -13.39 -4.03
N ALA A 240 -5.22 -14.27 -3.94
CA ALA A 240 -5.45 -15.64 -3.51
C ALA A 240 -5.25 -15.72 -2.00
N VAL A 241 -6.27 -16.20 -1.29
CA VAL A 241 -6.19 -16.53 0.13
C VAL A 241 -5.46 -17.87 0.25
N GLN A 242 -4.25 -17.88 0.80
CA GLN A 242 -3.52 -19.12 1.09
C GLN A 242 -3.29 -19.28 2.59
N ASN A 243 -3.70 -20.43 3.13
CA ASN A 243 -3.30 -20.84 4.46
C ASN A 243 -1.87 -21.39 4.37
N VAL A 244 -0.93 -20.74 5.06
CA VAL A 244 0.44 -21.23 5.13
C VAL A 244 0.56 -22.12 6.36
N THR A 245 0.92 -23.37 6.12
CA THR A 245 1.26 -24.31 7.18
C THR A 245 2.77 -24.43 7.23
N THR A 246 3.38 -23.90 8.29
CA THR A 246 4.83 -24.03 8.52
C THR A 246 5.08 -25.18 9.49
N SER A 247 6.02 -26.05 9.14
CA SER A 247 6.48 -27.12 10.02
C SER A 247 7.94 -26.90 10.38
N SER A 248 8.26 -26.94 11.67
CA SER A 248 9.63 -26.82 12.15
C SER A 248 10.02 -28.00 13.04
N HIS A 249 11.29 -28.36 12.99
CA HIS A 249 11.84 -29.44 13.78
C HIS A 249 11.94 -29.05 15.26
N VAL A 250 11.40 -29.88 16.15
CA VAL A 250 11.42 -29.65 17.62
C VAL A 250 12.40 -30.58 18.31
N GLY A 251 12.62 -31.77 17.74
CA GLY A 251 13.60 -32.74 18.21
C GLY A 251 13.41 -34.10 17.56
N ASN A 252 14.13 -35.11 18.04
CA ASN A 252 14.05 -36.48 17.56
C ASN A 252 13.44 -37.37 18.63
N THR A 253 12.72 -38.42 18.23
CA THR A 253 12.28 -39.45 19.17
C THR A 253 13.48 -40.11 19.84
N GLU A 254 13.45 -40.29 21.16
CA GLU A 254 14.57 -40.87 21.92
C GLU A 254 14.74 -42.38 21.69
N ALA A 255 13.70 -43.05 21.18
CA ALA A 255 13.70 -44.46 20.84
C ALA A 255 13.59 -44.70 19.33
N CYS A 256 13.89 -45.93 18.93
CA CYS A 256 13.80 -46.40 17.56
C CYS A 256 12.47 -47.14 17.33
N TYR A 257 11.84 -46.87 16.19
CA TYR A 257 10.55 -47.43 15.85
C TYR A 257 10.59 -48.08 14.47
N ALA A 258 9.80 -49.12 14.28
CA ALA A 258 9.66 -49.80 12.99
C ALA A 258 8.87 -48.98 11.96
N SER A 259 8.09 -47.99 12.41
CA SER A 259 7.29 -47.11 11.55
C SER A 259 6.97 -45.78 12.24
N ALA A 260 6.59 -44.78 11.45
CA ALA A 260 6.14 -43.48 11.97
C ALA A 260 4.89 -43.61 12.86
N ALA A 261 4.00 -44.55 12.54
CA ALA A 261 2.82 -44.83 13.36
C ALA A 261 3.18 -45.39 14.74
N ALA A 262 4.17 -46.29 14.81
CA ALA A 262 4.69 -46.80 16.07
C ALA A 262 5.41 -45.71 16.88
N ALA A 263 6.04 -44.75 16.19
CA ALA A 263 6.74 -43.62 16.79
C ALA A 263 5.82 -42.59 17.45
N ALA A 264 4.49 -42.64 17.25
CA ALA A 264 3.55 -41.69 17.83
C ALA A 264 3.66 -41.60 19.37
N SER A 265 3.95 -42.73 20.04
CA SER A 265 4.21 -42.77 21.49
C SER A 265 5.50 -42.05 21.91
N GLY A 266 6.45 -41.89 20.99
CA GLY A 266 7.69 -41.14 21.19
C GLY A 266 7.54 -39.63 21.19
N MET A 267 6.31 -39.11 21.00
CA MET A 267 6.02 -37.68 21.07
C MET A 267 5.76 -37.18 22.49
N THR A 268 5.44 -38.05 23.45
CA THR A 268 5.09 -37.65 24.83
C THR A 268 6.13 -36.74 25.50
N PRO A 269 7.46 -36.92 25.32
CA PRO A 269 8.45 -35.99 25.87
C PRO A 269 8.31 -34.54 25.35
N PHE A 270 7.66 -34.35 24.20
CA PHE A 270 7.48 -33.05 23.55
C PHE A 270 6.14 -32.40 23.90
N ASP A 271 5.23 -33.07 24.63
CA ASP A 271 3.86 -32.60 24.87
C ASP A 271 3.81 -31.16 25.41
N ALA A 272 4.71 -30.79 26.32
CA ALA A 272 4.78 -29.43 26.87
C ALA A 272 5.18 -28.38 25.83
N GLN A 273 6.06 -28.71 24.88
CA GLN A 273 6.43 -27.85 23.77
C GLN A 273 5.29 -27.79 22.74
N CYS A 274 4.69 -28.92 22.43
CA CYS A 274 3.59 -29.05 21.48
C CYS A 274 2.33 -28.29 21.93
N ALA A 275 2.07 -28.23 23.25
CA ALA A 275 0.93 -27.51 23.83
C ALA A 275 0.95 -25.99 23.55
N THR A 276 2.10 -25.43 23.17
CA THR A 276 2.23 -23.99 22.83
C THR A 276 1.91 -23.67 21.36
N HIS A 277 1.64 -24.69 20.53
CA HIS A 277 1.40 -24.54 19.09
C HIS A 277 -0.03 -24.92 18.70
N THR A 278 -0.61 -24.18 17.75
CA THR A 278 -2.02 -24.28 17.37
C THR A 278 -2.44 -25.63 16.78
N GLN A 279 -1.51 -26.40 16.19
CA GLN A 279 -1.79 -27.73 15.63
C GLN A 279 -1.03 -28.85 16.38
N GLY A 280 -0.33 -28.53 17.48
CA GLY A 280 0.50 -29.48 18.21
C GLY A 280 1.72 -29.97 17.41
N CYS A 281 2.18 -31.18 17.74
CA CYS A 281 3.27 -31.86 17.04
C CYS A 281 2.80 -33.11 16.31
N ALA A 282 3.61 -33.51 15.32
CA ALA A 282 3.47 -34.75 14.59
C ALA A 282 4.82 -35.45 14.41
N ILE A 283 4.78 -36.76 14.15
CA ILE A 283 5.94 -37.50 13.68
C ILE A 283 6.27 -37.08 12.25
N GLY A 284 7.50 -36.60 12.06
CA GLY A 284 8.08 -36.24 10.77
C GLY A 284 8.83 -37.40 10.11
N GLY A 285 9.82 -37.07 9.30
CA GLY A 285 10.63 -38.06 8.57
C GLY A 285 11.62 -38.84 9.45
N PRO A 286 12.13 -39.98 8.96
CA PRO A 286 13.15 -40.76 9.63
C PRO A 286 14.47 -39.99 9.75
N VAL A 287 15.18 -40.21 10.85
CA VAL A 287 16.47 -39.60 11.15
C VAL A 287 17.58 -40.56 10.74
N ALA A 288 18.70 -40.02 10.23
CA ALA A 288 19.87 -40.81 9.90
C ALA A 288 20.38 -41.56 11.15
N ASN A 289 20.62 -42.87 10.99
CA ASN A 289 21.06 -43.76 12.06
C ASN A 289 22.52 -43.45 12.44
N THR A 290 22.70 -42.41 13.25
CA THR A 290 23.99 -41.84 13.66
C THR A 290 23.94 -41.52 15.15
N ALA A 291 25.09 -41.54 15.83
CA ALA A 291 25.15 -41.21 17.25
C ALA A 291 24.50 -39.83 17.52
N PRO A 292 23.66 -39.68 18.55
CA PRO A 292 23.53 -40.55 19.72
C PRO A 292 22.51 -41.70 19.63
N ILE A 293 21.70 -41.80 18.56
CA ILE A 293 20.66 -42.82 18.45
C ILE A 293 21.06 -43.87 17.42
N ALA A 294 21.61 -44.99 17.90
CA ALA A 294 21.94 -46.15 17.09
C ALA A 294 20.76 -47.15 17.08
N CYS A 295 19.99 -47.15 16.01
CA CYS A 295 18.83 -48.02 15.87
C CYS A 295 19.20 -49.42 15.37
N PRO A 296 18.61 -50.49 15.97
CA PRO A 296 18.68 -51.84 15.44
C PRO A 296 18.17 -51.93 14.00
N SER A 297 18.65 -52.94 13.25
CA SER A 297 18.16 -53.25 11.91
C SER A 297 16.64 -53.37 11.88
N GLY A 298 15.99 -52.69 10.94
CA GLY A 298 14.53 -52.64 10.83
C GLY A 298 13.84 -51.55 11.69
N SER A 299 14.59 -50.67 12.34
CA SER A 299 14.05 -49.53 13.09
C SER A 299 14.85 -48.25 12.85
N VAL A 300 14.19 -47.10 13.03
CA VAL A 300 14.79 -45.75 12.91
C VAL A 300 14.20 -44.81 13.95
N ALA A 301 14.94 -43.77 14.31
CA ALA A 301 14.39 -42.63 15.03
C ALA A 301 13.64 -41.73 14.05
N TYR A 302 12.68 -40.95 14.55
CA TYR A 302 11.91 -40.02 13.75
C TYR A 302 12.07 -38.60 14.26
N THR A 303 12.00 -37.64 13.35
CA THR A 303 11.86 -36.24 13.73
C THR A 303 10.48 -36.02 14.35
N VAL A 304 10.40 -35.12 15.31
CA VAL A 304 9.17 -34.55 15.83
C VAL A 304 9.10 -33.13 15.27
N ILE A 305 8.01 -32.83 14.56
CA ILE A 305 7.77 -31.53 13.95
C ILE A 305 6.60 -30.87 14.64
N GLN A 306 6.69 -29.57 14.88
CA GLN A 306 5.55 -28.75 15.25
C GLN A 306 4.97 -28.13 13.99
N THR A 307 3.66 -27.91 14.00
CA THR A 307 2.97 -27.25 12.90
C THR A 307 2.27 -26.00 13.40
N VAL A 308 2.50 -24.89 12.70
CA VAL A 308 1.77 -23.64 12.91
C VAL A 308 1.03 -23.32 11.62
N THR A 309 -0.29 -23.34 11.70
CA THR A 309 -1.13 -22.75 10.64
C THR A 309 -1.24 -21.27 10.92
N THR A 310 -0.63 -20.48 10.05
CA THR A 310 -0.82 -19.03 10.04
C THR A 310 -2.06 -18.76 9.18
N PRO A 311 -3.13 -18.15 9.74
CA PRO A 311 -4.28 -17.77 8.94
C PRO A 311 -3.86 -16.87 7.77
N ALA A 312 -4.57 -17.04 6.66
CA ALA A 312 -4.38 -16.35 5.39
C ALA A 312 -3.62 -15.01 5.44
N THR A 313 -2.38 -15.02 4.97
CA THR A 313 -1.77 -13.80 4.43
C THR A 313 -2.23 -13.64 2.99
N THR A 314 -2.78 -12.48 2.64
CA THR A 314 -3.05 -12.11 1.25
C THR A 314 -1.73 -11.99 0.52
N THR A 315 -1.40 -12.94 -0.34
CA THR A 315 -0.32 -12.75 -1.30
C THR A 315 -0.86 -11.84 -2.41
N PRO A 316 -0.20 -10.70 -2.73
CA PRO A 316 -0.62 -9.88 -3.85
C PRO A 316 -0.68 -10.74 -5.12
N GLY A 317 -1.79 -10.68 -5.84
CA GLY A 317 -1.81 -11.13 -7.23
C GLY A 317 -0.82 -10.29 -8.05
N THR A 318 -0.36 -10.83 -9.18
CA THR A 318 0.47 -10.06 -10.12
C THR A 318 -0.23 -8.72 -10.41
N PRO A 319 0.44 -7.58 -10.17
CA PRO A 319 -0.20 -6.29 -10.39
C PRO A 319 -0.67 -6.15 -11.83
N VAL A 320 -1.84 -5.53 -12.03
CA VAL A 320 -2.30 -5.18 -13.37
C VAL A 320 -1.50 -3.95 -13.80
N VAL A 321 -0.44 -4.17 -14.56
CA VAL A 321 0.37 -3.09 -15.13
C VAL A 321 -0.48 -2.36 -16.18
N GLY A 322 -1.00 -1.20 -15.82
CA GLY A 322 -1.51 -0.25 -16.81
C GLY A 322 -0.34 0.30 -17.61
N ALA A 323 -0.37 0.16 -18.93
CA ALA A 323 0.67 0.74 -19.79
C ALA A 323 0.61 2.29 -19.65
N PRO A 324 1.71 2.96 -19.27
CA PRO A 324 1.76 4.42 -19.33
C PRO A 324 1.64 4.86 -20.78
N ILE A 325 0.61 5.65 -21.10
CA ILE A 325 0.49 6.33 -22.38
C ILE A 325 1.09 7.72 -22.19
N PHE A 326 2.29 7.94 -22.72
CA PHE A 326 2.85 9.28 -22.84
C PHE A 326 2.21 9.94 -24.07
N THR A 327 1.43 11.00 -23.87
CA THR A 327 0.98 11.92 -24.93
C THR A 327 1.76 13.22 -24.88
#